data_AF-A0AAW2RSE3-F1
#
_entry.id   AF-A0AAW2RSE3-F1
#
_cell.length_a   1.000
_cell.length_b   1.000
_cell.length_c   1.000
_cell.angle_alpha   90.00
_cell.angle_beta   90.00
_cell.angle_gamma   90.00
#
_symmetry.space_group_name_H-M   'P 1'
#
loop_
_entity.id
_entity.type
_entity.pdbx_description
1 polymer ?
#
loop_
_entity_poly.entity_id
_entity_poly.type
_entity_poly.pdbx_seq_one_letter_code
_entity_poly.pdbx_strand_id
1 'polypeptide(L)'
;MATRKGCSPAQVALAWVLDQGDDVCPIPGTTKIENLDQNIGALLVNLTPEEKEELEPYASADVVKGDRHAFMSNTWMNSETPPLSEWRGGGGDHHYGI
;
A
#
# COMPACT_ATOMS: atom_id res chain seq x y z
N MET A 1 6.83 -18.17 -12.18
CA MET A 1 7.62 -17.05 -12.73
C MET A 1 8.71 -16.54 -11.79
N ALA A 2 8.39 -16.07 -10.57
CA ALA A 2 9.36 -15.50 -9.62
C ALA A 2 10.66 -16.33 -9.46
N THR A 3 10.53 -17.65 -9.26
CA THR A 3 11.70 -18.56 -9.18
C THR A 3 12.56 -18.54 -10.44
N ARG A 4 11.96 -18.46 -11.64
CA ARG A 4 12.71 -18.36 -12.91
C ARG A 4 13.50 -17.06 -13.02
N LYS A 5 13.00 -15.97 -12.43
CA LYS A 5 13.67 -14.65 -12.40
C LYS A 5 14.55 -14.43 -11.18
N GLY A 6 14.59 -15.37 -10.22
CA GLY A 6 15.36 -15.22 -8.98
C GLY A 6 14.84 -14.10 -8.07
N CYS A 7 13.56 -13.76 -8.14
CA CYS A 7 12.95 -12.67 -7.36
C CYS A 7 11.77 -13.20 -6.52
N SER A 8 11.25 -12.36 -5.61
CA SER A 8 10.08 -12.73 -4.81
C SER A 8 8.78 -12.66 -5.63
N PRO A 9 7.72 -13.40 -5.26
CA PRO A 9 6.41 -13.25 -5.89
C PRO A 9 5.85 -11.82 -5.76
N ALA A 10 6.12 -11.14 -4.64
CA ALA A 10 5.70 -9.75 -4.45
C ALA A 10 6.38 -8.81 -5.46
N GLN A 11 7.65 -9.05 -5.79
CA GLN A 11 8.37 -8.29 -6.81
C GLN A 11 7.77 -8.48 -8.20
N VAL A 12 7.40 -9.70 -8.59
CA VAL A 12 6.74 -9.96 -9.88
C VAL A 12 5.38 -9.26 -9.94
N ALA A 13 4.58 -9.35 -8.87
CA ALA A 13 3.28 -8.71 -8.82
C ALA A 13 3.39 -7.18 -8.95
N LEU A 14 4.30 -6.56 -8.20
CA LEU A 14 4.50 -5.11 -8.24
C LEU A 14 5.09 -4.64 -9.58
N ALA A 15 6.02 -5.41 -10.17
CA ALA A 15 6.55 -5.14 -11.51
C ALA A 15 5.45 -5.18 -12.59
N TRP A 16 4.52 -6.14 -12.50
CA TRP A 16 3.39 -6.19 -13.42
C TRP A 16 2.47 -4.96 -13.31
N VAL A 17 2.25 -4.45 -12.08
CA VAL A 17 1.46 -3.21 -11.87
C VAL A 17 2.17 -2.00 -12.46
N LEU A 18 3.49 -1.88 -12.25
CA LEU A 18 4.31 -0.82 -12.81
C LEU A 18 4.30 -0.83 -14.35
N ASP A 19 4.23 -2.02 -14.95
CA ASP A 19 4.22 -2.22 -16.40
C ASP A 19 2.87 -1.90 -17.08
N GLN A 20 1.81 -1.55 -16.32
CA GLN A 20 0.49 -1.24 -16.88
C GLN A 20 0.43 0.12 -17.59
N GLY A 21 1.40 1.02 -17.35
CA GLY A 21 1.47 2.31 -18.02
C GLY A 21 2.34 3.32 -17.24
N ASP A 22 2.86 4.31 -17.97
CA ASP A 22 3.69 5.38 -17.39
C ASP A 22 2.92 6.30 -16.41
N ASP A 23 1.59 6.22 -16.43
CA ASP A 23 0.66 6.93 -15.56
C ASP A 23 0.23 6.12 -14.32
N VAL A 24 0.79 4.91 -14.13
CA VAL A 24 0.49 4.03 -12.99
C VAL A 24 1.58 4.14 -11.93
N CYS A 25 1.23 4.67 -10.76
CA CYS A 25 2.12 4.78 -9.61
C CYS A 25 1.58 3.97 -8.41
N PRO A 26 2.01 2.70 -8.22
CA PRO A 26 1.57 1.91 -7.07
C PRO A 26 2.13 2.47 -5.77
N ILE A 27 1.31 2.45 -4.71
CA ILE A 27 1.66 2.94 -3.36
C ILE A 27 1.66 1.81 -2.33
N PRO A 28 2.57 0.82 -2.44
CA PRO A 28 2.57 -0.34 -1.56
C PRO A 28 2.98 0.05 -0.12
N GLY A 29 2.06 -0.11 0.82
CA GLY A 29 2.32 0.07 2.25
C GLY A 29 2.95 -1.17 2.90
N THR A 30 3.87 -0.95 3.85
CA THR A 30 4.46 -2.01 4.67
C THR A 30 4.91 -1.46 6.03
N THR A 31 4.97 -2.33 7.04
CA THR A 31 5.53 -2.03 8.37
C THR A 31 6.91 -2.68 8.60
N LYS A 32 7.40 -3.45 7.62
CA LYS A 32 8.67 -4.20 7.68
C LYS A 32 9.65 -3.69 6.64
N ILE A 33 10.91 -3.53 7.03
CA ILE A 33 11.98 -3.03 6.15
C ILE A 33 12.28 -4.04 5.04
N GLU A 34 12.26 -5.34 5.35
CA GLU A 34 12.56 -6.38 4.35
C GLU A 34 11.54 -6.38 3.21
N ASN A 35 10.29 -6.03 3.49
CA ASN A 35 9.24 -5.86 2.49
C ASN A 35 9.45 -4.56 1.69
N LEU A 36 9.93 -3.50 2.32
CA LEU A 36 10.29 -2.27 1.61
C LEU A 36 11.41 -2.54 0.60
N ASP A 37 12.43 -3.30 0.99
CA ASP A 37 13.52 -3.71 0.09
C ASP A 37 12.99 -4.53 -1.09
N GLN A 38 12.04 -5.44 -0.83
CA GLN A 38 11.38 -6.17 -1.92
C GLN A 38 10.59 -5.25 -2.84
N ASN A 39 9.81 -4.30 -2.30
CA ASN A 39 9.04 -3.35 -3.11
C ASN A 39 9.96 -2.52 -4.02
N ILE A 40 11.10 -2.04 -3.49
CA ILE A 40 12.09 -1.31 -4.28
C ILE A 40 12.70 -2.22 -5.36
N GLY A 41 13.05 -3.46 -5.01
CA GLY A 41 13.63 -4.41 -5.96
C GLY A 41 12.70 -4.79 -7.11
N ALA A 42 11.39 -4.57 -7.00
CA ALA A 42 10.45 -4.78 -8.11
C ALA A 42 10.76 -3.89 -9.33
N LEU A 43 11.35 -2.69 -9.11
CA LEU A 43 11.76 -1.77 -10.17
C LEU A 43 12.84 -2.35 -11.11
N LEU A 44 13.53 -3.41 -10.67
CA LEU A 44 14.58 -4.08 -11.44
C LEU A 44 14.05 -5.31 -12.20
N VAL A 45 12.78 -5.67 -12.01
CA VAL A 45 12.18 -6.84 -12.65
C VAL A 45 11.52 -6.41 -13.95
N ASN A 46 12.16 -6.75 -15.08
CA ASN A 46 11.57 -6.56 -16.41
C ASN A 46 10.75 -7.80 -16.80
N LEU A 47 9.50 -7.58 -17.23
CA LEU A 47 8.61 -8.62 -17.74
C LEU A 47 8.59 -8.60 -19.27
N THR A 48 8.81 -9.76 -19.90
CA THR A 48 8.65 -9.88 -21.37
C THR A 48 7.16 -9.88 -21.75
N PRO A 49 6.80 -9.58 -23.01
CA PRO A 49 5.41 -9.64 -23.47
C PRO A 49 4.73 -10.98 -23.15
N GLU A 50 5.44 -12.09 -23.32
CA GLU A 50 4.94 -13.45 -23.06
C GLU A 50 4.69 -13.68 -21.57
N GLU A 51 5.55 -13.11 -20.71
CA GLU A 51 5.38 -13.18 -19.26
C GLU A 51 4.21 -12.32 -18.79
N LYS A 52 3.96 -11.17 -19.43
CA LYS A 52 2.76 -10.37 -19.15
C LYS A 52 1.50 -11.15 -19.50
N GLU A 53 1.47 -11.77 -20.68
CA GLU A 53 0.36 -12.63 -21.11
C GLU A 53 0.15 -13.83 -20.17
N GLU A 54 1.22 -14.43 -19.63
CA GLU A 54 1.13 -15.48 -18.61
C GLU A 54 0.49 -14.97 -17.31
N LEU A 55 0.66 -13.68 -16.96
CA LEU A 55 0.16 -13.08 -15.73
C LEU A 55 -1.29 -12.57 -15.82
N GLU A 56 -1.76 -12.18 -17.01
CA GLU A 56 -3.11 -11.61 -17.23
C GLU A 56 -4.25 -12.44 -16.60
N PRO A 57 -4.30 -13.78 -16.73
CA PRO A 57 -5.39 -14.57 -16.14
C PRO A 57 -5.48 -14.47 -14.61
N TYR A 58 -4.37 -14.20 -13.94
CA TYR A 58 -4.31 -14.07 -12.47
C TYR A 58 -4.68 -12.67 -11.99
N ALA A 59 -4.62 -11.67 -12.86
CA ALA A 59 -4.96 -10.28 -12.56
C ALA A 59 -6.44 -9.94 -12.81
N SER A 60 -7.23 -10.90 -13.34
CA SER A 60 -8.66 -10.70 -13.58
C SER A 60 -9.41 -10.28 -12.31
N ALA A 61 -10.32 -9.31 -12.46
CA ALA A 61 -11.15 -8.78 -11.38
C ALA A 61 -11.99 -9.88 -10.69
N ASP A 62 -12.31 -10.96 -11.40
CA ASP A 62 -13.06 -12.11 -10.86
C ASP A 62 -12.26 -12.91 -9.82
N VAL A 63 -10.93 -12.73 -9.78
CA VAL A 63 -10.00 -13.44 -8.89
C VAL A 63 -9.77 -12.66 -7.58
N VAL A 64 -10.04 -11.35 -7.56
CA VAL A 64 -9.81 -10.49 -6.39
C VAL A 64 -10.96 -10.63 -5.38
N LYS A 65 -10.65 -11.20 -4.20
CA LYS A 65 -11.61 -11.29 -3.10
C LYS A 65 -11.63 -10.01 -2.26
N GLY A 66 -12.75 -9.31 -2.26
CA GLY A 66 -13.02 -8.16 -1.40
C GLY A 66 -14.08 -7.25 -2.02
N ASP A 67 -14.96 -6.68 -1.20
CA ASP A 67 -15.89 -5.67 -1.68
C ASP A 67 -15.12 -4.37 -1.98
N ARG A 68 -15.37 -3.74 -3.13
CA ARG A 68 -14.89 -2.36 -3.40
C ARG A 68 -15.39 -1.37 -2.36
N HIS A 69 -16.50 -1.74 -1.72
CA HIS A 69 -17.04 -1.12 -0.53
C HIS A 69 -17.00 -2.18 0.56
N ALA A 70 -15.89 -2.26 1.30
CA ALA A 70 -15.94 -2.93 2.58
C ALA A 70 -17.16 -2.37 3.35
N PHE A 71 -17.81 -3.20 4.14
CA PHE A 71 -18.73 -2.75 5.19
C PHE A 71 -17.89 -1.89 6.15
N MET A 72 -17.53 -0.68 5.73
CA MET A 72 -16.78 0.26 6.52
C MET A 72 -17.65 0.42 7.75
N SER A 73 -17.18 -0.14 8.86
CA SER A 73 -17.59 0.35 10.15
C SER A 73 -17.35 1.84 10.08
N ASN A 74 -18.45 2.58 10.03
CA ASN A 74 -18.54 4.02 10.00
C ASN A 74 -17.42 4.62 10.86
N THR A 75 -16.28 4.95 10.27
CA THR A 75 -15.10 5.43 11.03
C THR A 75 -15.41 6.77 11.70
N TRP A 76 -16.38 7.49 11.16
CA TRP A 76 -17.00 8.67 11.75
C TRP A 76 -17.72 8.40 13.09
N MET A 77 -18.22 7.18 13.35
CA MET A 77 -18.91 6.86 14.61
C MET A 77 -17.98 6.84 15.82
N ASN A 78 -16.67 6.65 15.62
CA ASN A 78 -15.67 6.68 16.69
C ASN A 78 -14.68 7.84 16.52
N SER A 79 -15.00 8.83 15.70
CA SER A 79 -14.18 10.03 15.47
C SER A 79 -14.48 11.11 16.50
N GLU A 80 -14.55 10.75 17.78
CA GLU A 80 -14.79 11.71 18.86
C GLU A 80 -13.51 12.53 19.13
N THR A 81 -13.68 13.83 19.34
CA THR A 81 -12.61 14.70 19.81
C THR A 81 -12.58 14.65 21.34
N PRO A 82 -11.46 14.29 21.99
CA PRO A 82 -11.38 14.30 23.44
C PRO A 82 -11.83 15.65 24.01
N PRO A 83 -12.68 15.69 25.04
CA PRO A 83 -13.15 16.94 25.63
C PRO A 83 -11.97 17.72 26.23
N LEU A 84 -12.07 19.05 26.22
CA LEU A 84 -11.03 19.95 26.74
C LEU A 84 -10.64 19.66 28.20
N SER A 85 -11.55 19.08 28.99
CA SER A 85 -11.29 18.65 30.38
C SER A 85 -10.34 17.45 30.50
N GLU A 86 -10.26 16.61 29.47
CA GLU A 86 -9.34 15.46 29.39
C GLU A 86 -7.98 15.85 28.81
N TRP A 87 -7.89 17.02 28.16
CA TRP A 87 -6.63 17.59 27.71
C TRP A 87 -5.82 18.08 28.92
N ARG A 88 -5.01 17.19 29.48
CA ARG A 88 -3.93 17.58 30.41
C ARG A 88 -2.79 18.17 29.58
N GLY A 89 -3.01 19.40 29.11
CA GLY A 89 -1.93 20.22 28.59
C GLY A 89 -0.74 20.14 29.54
N GLY A 90 0.43 19.80 29.01
CA GLY A 90 1.66 19.80 29.79
C GLY A 90 1.77 21.14 30.50
N GLY A 91 1.79 21.11 31.83
CA GLY A 91 1.97 22.28 32.67
C GLY A 91 3.25 22.99 32.25
N GLY A 92 3.09 24.12 31.58
CA GLY A 92 4.17 24.97 31.11
C GLY A 92 3.61 26.36 30.90
N ASP A 93 3.68 27.17 31.95
CA ASP A 93 3.42 28.61 31.95
C ASP A 93 3.95 29.26 30.66
N HIS A 94 3.05 29.62 29.75
CA HIS A 94 3.35 30.57 28.69
C HIS A 94 2.42 31.76 28.88
N HIS A 95 2.90 32.70 29.68
CA HIS A 95 2.43 34.08 29.72
C HIS A 95 2.45 34.64 28.28
N TYR A 96 1.28 34.80 27.68
CA TYR A 96 1.12 35.66 26.51
C TYR A 96 1.15 37.11 26.98
N GLY A 97 2.30 37.75 26.81
CA GLY A 97 2.40 39.20 26.71
C GLY A 97 2.17 39.64 25.26
N ILE A 98 1.40 40.70 25.11
CA ILE A 98 1.17 41.50 23.90
C ILE A 98 2.44 41.87 23.15
#